data_AF-B8RJG4-F1
#
_entry.id   AF-B8RJG4-F1
#
_cell.length_a   1.000
_cell.length_b   1.000
_cell.length_c   1.000
_cell.angle_alpha   90.00
_cell.angle_beta   90.00
_cell.angle_gamma   90.00
#
_symmetry.space_group_name_H-M   'P 1'
#
loop_
_entity.id
_entity.type
_entity.pdbx_description
1 polymer ?
#
loop_
_entity_poly.entity_id
_entity_poly.type
_entity_poly.pdbx_seq_one_letter_code
_entity_poly.pdbx_strand_id
1 'polypeptide(L)'
;EKHCDRIVLQSVLAPFTNTYAAVAVSLNALVGGNSMVEGEFIKQCIREITGRVEAGECKYGESISTDTVRNCLKYLEKRSNIEITNNAGVRIVSLAASFDSTEQVQTIVDSVQRFVPI
;
A
#
# COMPACT_ATOMS: atom_id res chain seq x y z
N GLU A 1 -26.34 13.11 9.68
CA GLU A 1 -26.05 12.22 8.53
C GLU A 1 -26.62 10.84 8.80
N LYS A 2 -27.28 10.22 7.80
CA LYS A 2 -28.01 8.96 7.97
C LYS A 2 -27.01 7.79 7.99
N HIS A 3 -27.19 6.89 8.96
CA HIS A 3 -26.37 5.69 9.15
C HIS A 3 -26.10 4.87 7.87
N CYS A 4 -27.07 4.83 6.93
CA CYS A 4 -26.89 4.18 5.62
C CYS A 4 -25.78 4.80 4.76
N ASP A 5 -25.62 6.12 4.78
CA ASP A 5 -24.62 6.81 3.95
C ASP A 5 -23.20 6.42 4.39
N ARG A 6 -23.01 6.19 5.69
CA ARG A 6 -21.74 5.75 6.28
C ARG A 6 -21.40 4.31 5.89
N ILE A 7 -22.37 3.40 5.87
CA ILE A 7 -22.17 2.00 5.47
C ILE A 7 -21.80 1.91 4.00
N VAL A 8 -22.48 2.66 3.13
CA VAL A 8 -22.19 2.71 1.70
C VAL A 8 -20.82 3.34 1.43
N LEU A 9 -20.46 4.40 2.15
CA LEU A 9 -19.13 5.00 2.02
C LEU A 9 -18.02 4.01 2.46
N GLN A 10 -18.26 3.25 3.54
CA GLN A 10 -17.33 2.23 3.99
C GLN A 10 -17.15 1.10 2.97
N SER A 11 -18.22 0.62 2.33
CA SER A 11 -18.10 -0.43 1.31
C SER A 11 -17.39 0.05 0.05
N VAL A 12 -17.55 1.33 -0.33
CA VAL A 12 -16.83 1.93 -1.48
C VAL A 12 -15.36 2.18 -1.17
N LEU A 13 -14.99 2.52 0.07
CA LEU A 13 -13.61 2.79 0.46
C LEU A 13 -12.84 1.54 0.91
N ALA A 14 -13.55 0.47 1.28
CA ALA A 14 -12.94 -0.79 1.72
C ALA A 14 -11.94 -1.36 0.70
N PRO A 15 -12.20 -1.36 -0.62
CA PRO A 15 -11.26 -1.91 -1.58
C PRO A 15 -9.94 -1.12 -1.61
N PHE A 16 -10.02 0.21 -1.58
CA PHE A 16 -8.86 1.12 -1.62
C PHE A 16 -8.01 1.03 -0.36
N THR A 17 -8.65 1.02 0.81
CA THR A 17 -7.97 0.93 2.10
C THR A 17 -7.27 -0.41 2.28
N ASN A 18 -7.87 -1.51 1.80
CA ASN A 18 -7.22 -2.83 1.75
C ASN A 18 -5.99 -2.84 0.84
N THR A 19 -6.07 -2.25 -0.37
CA THR A 19 -4.90 -2.10 -1.25
C THR A 19 -3.79 -1.34 -0.55
N TYR A 20 -4.12 -0.21 0.11
CA TYR A 20 -3.13 0.63 0.76
C TYR A 20 -2.48 -0.08 1.95
N ALA A 21 -3.25 -0.86 2.71
CA ALA A 21 -2.71 -1.67 3.81
C ALA A 21 -1.74 -2.75 3.30
N ALA A 22 -2.06 -3.40 2.18
CA ALA A 22 -1.17 -4.39 1.56
C ALA A 22 0.11 -3.76 1.01
N VAL A 23 0.01 -2.59 0.37
CA VAL A 23 1.18 -1.82 -0.09
C VAL A 23 2.05 -1.41 1.09
N ALA A 24 1.46 -0.91 2.18
CA ALA A 24 2.20 -0.52 3.38
C ALA A 24 2.95 -1.70 4.01
N VAL A 25 2.33 -2.89 4.09
CA VAL A 25 3.02 -4.10 4.58
C VAL A 25 4.14 -4.53 3.63
N SER A 26 3.92 -4.41 2.31
CA SER A 26 4.92 -4.76 1.28
C SER A 26 6.19 -3.91 1.37
N LEU A 27 6.14 -2.71 1.97
CA LEU A 27 7.31 -1.87 2.23
C LEU A 27 8.37 -2.57 3.10
N ASN A 28 8.00 -3.57 3.90
CA ASN A 28 8.98 -4.35 4.68
C ASN A 28 10.05 -5.01 3.80
N ALA A 29 9.75 -5.29 2.53
CA ALA A 29 10.73 -5.83 1.59
C ALA A 29 11.83 -4.83 1.20
N LEU A 30 11.65 -3.54 1.50
CA LEU A 30 12.60 -2.47 1.22
C LEU A 30 13.45 -2.09 2.45
N VAL A 31 13.15 -2.64 3.64
CA VAL A 31 13.89 -2.35 4.88
C VAL A 31 15.34 -2.82 4.79
N GLY A 32 16.25 -2.05 5.37
CA GLY A 32 17.69 -2.33 5.42
C GLY A 32 18.45 -1.79 4.22
N GLY A 33 18.04 -0.63 3.69
CA GLY A 33 18.65 0.00 2.52
C GLY A 33 18.37 -0.70 1.19
N ASN A 34 17.36 -1.57 1.17
CA ASN A 34 16.98 -2.27 -0.06
C ASN A 34 16.20 -1.33 -1.00
N SER A 35 16.28 -1.62 -2.28
CA SER A 35 15.52 -0.92 -3.30
C SER A 35 15.05 -1.88 -4.37
N MET A 36 13.93 -1.56 -5.01
CA MET A 36 13.31 -2.42 -6.02
C MET A 36 12.85 -1.62 -7.22
N VAL A 37 12.89 -2.23 -8.40
CA VAL A 37 12.23 -1.66 -9.58
C VAL A 37 10.74 -1.50 -9.28
N GLU A 38 10.18 -0.31 -9.54
CA GLU A 38 8.79 0.04 -9.22
C GLU A 38 7.81 -0.98 -9.82
N GLY A 39 8.05 -1.43 -11.06
CA GLY A 39 7.24 -2.46 -11.70
C GLY A 39 7.25 -3.80 -10.96
N GLU A 40 8.39 -4.22 -10.40
CA GLU A 40 8.50 -5.45 -9.63
C GLU A 40 7.87 -5.31 -8.24
N PHE A 41 8.04 -4.15 -7.61
CA PHE A 41 7.40 -3.83 -6.34
C PHE A 41 5.86 -3.83 -6.49
N ILE A 42 5.33 -3.22 -7.55
CA ILE A 42 3.90 -3.25 -7.86
C ILE A 42 3.41 -4.68 -8.02
N LYS A 43 4.12 -5.54 -8.75
CA LYS A 43 3.76 -6.96 -8.88
C LYS A 43 3.74 -7.68 -7.53
N GLN A 44 4.68 -7.37 -6.64
CA GLN A 44 4.70 -7.92 -5.29
C GLN A 44 3.48 -7.47 -4.47
N CYS A 45 3.14 -6.18 -4.50
CA CYS A 45 1.94 -5.67 -3.85
C CYS A 45 0.68 -6.36 -4.38
N ILE A 46 0.58 -6.55 -5.70
CA ILE A 46 -0.56 -7.26 -6.31
C ILE A 46 -0.62 -8.70 -5.80
N ARG A 47 0.50 -9.42 -5.72
CA ARG A 47 0.53 -10.79 -5.16
C ARG A 47 0.07 -10.82 -3.69
N GLU A 48 0.53 -9.87 -2.87
CA GLU A 48 0.11 -9.74 -1.48
C GLU A 48 -1.40 -9.50 -1.37
N ILE A 49 -1.95 -8.59 -2.17
CA ILE A 49 -3.40 -8.30 -2.17
C ILE A 49 -4.19 -9.53 -2.63
N THR A 50 -3.75 -10.21 -3.69
CA THR A 50 -4.36 -11.44 -4.18
C THR A 50 -4.36 -12.52 -3.10
N GLY A 51 -3.24 -12.71 -2.39
CA GLY A 51 -3.16 -13.66 -1.29
C GLY A 51 -4.16 -13.36 -0.17
N ARG A 52 -4.36 -12.08 0.18
CA ARG A 52 -5.38 -11.67 1.16
C ARG A 52 -6.81 -11.91 0.69
N VAL A 53 -7.07 -11.73 -0.61
CA VAL A 53 -8.38 -12.05 -1.20
C VAL A 53 -8.65 -13.55 -1.15
N GLU A 54 -7.66 -14.36 -1.54
CA GLU A 54 -7.76 -15.83 -1.52
C GLU A 54 -7.90 -16.39 -0.09
N ALA A 55 -7.25 -15.77 0.89
CA ALA A 55 -7.39 -16.10 2.31
C ALA A 55 -8.73 -15.63 2.93
N GLY A 56 -9.53 -14.85 2.20
CA GLY A 56 -10.79 -14.28 2.68
C GLY A 56 -10.64 -13.06 3.61
N GLU A 57 -9.42 -12.55 3.79
CA GLU A 57 -9.12 -11.34 4.57
C GLU A 57 -9.57 -10.07 3.84
N CYS A 58 -9.56 -10.10 2.50
CA CYS A 58 -10.09 -9.02 1.66
C CYS A 58 -11.26 -9.54 0.81
N LYS A 59 -12.48 -9.07 1.11
CA LYS A 59 -13.71 -9.52 0.41
C LYS A 59 -13.89 -8.92 -0.99
N TYR A 60 -13.02 -8.02 -1.40
CA TYR A 60 -13.23 -7.19 -2.59
C TYR A 60 -12.15 -7.49 -3.63
N GLY A 61 -12.51 -8.24 -4.68
CA GLY A 61 -11.60 -8.47 -5.81
C GLY A 61 -11.12 -7.18 -6.50
N GLU A 62 -11.92 -6.12 -6.38
CA GLU A 62 -11.59 -4.76 -6.85
C GLU A 62 -10.35 -4.16 -6.15
N SER A 63 -9.96 -4.69 -4.98
CA SER A 63 -8.70 -4.31 -4.32
C SER A 63 -7.46 -4.67 -5.14
N ILE A 64 -7.56 -5.63 -6.06
CA ILE A 64 -6.47 -6.04 -6.95
C ILE A 64 -6.41 -5.05 -8.13
N SER A 65 -5.98 -3.82 -7.86
CA SER A 65 -5.87 -2.76 -8.85
C SER A 65 -4.47 -2.18 -8.91
N THR A 66 -3.85 -2.29 -10.08
CA THR A 66 -2.52 -1.73 -10.33
C THR A 66 -2.54 -0.20 -10.23
N ASP A 67 -3.61 0.43 -10.68
CA ASP A 67 -3.78 1.89 -10.58
C ASP A 67 -3.90 2.34 -9.13
N THR A 68 -4.63 1.60 -8.31
CA THR A 68 -4.75 1.89 -6.87
C THR A 68 -3.41 1.71 -6.14
N VAL A 69 -2.62 0.69 -6.50
CA VAL A 69 -1.25 0.52 -5.98
C VAL A 69 -0.37 1.73 -6.37
N ARG A 70 -0.38 2.16 -7.64
CA ARG A 70 0.38 3.35 -8.06
C ARG A 70 -0.07 4.62 -7.34
N ASN A 71 -1.37 4.78 -7.11
CA ASN A 71 -1.89 5.91 -6.34
C ASN A 71 -1.42 5.86 -4.88
N CYS A 72 -1.34 4.68 -4.28
CA CYS A 72 -0.76 4.49 -2.95
C CYS A 72 0.72 4.89 -2.91
N LEU A 73 1.52 4.45 -3.90
CA LEU A 73 2.94 4.82 -3.97
C LEU A 73 3.13 6.33 -4.08
N LYS A 74 2.37 7.00 -4.96
CA LYS A 74 2.38 8.47 -5.06
C LYS A 74 2.02 9.16 -3.74
N TYR A 75 1.07 8.59 -3.00
CA TYR A 75 0.68 9.11 -1.69
C TYR A 75 1.82 8.97 -0.66
N LEU A 76 2.46 7.81 -0.59
CA LEU A 76 3.59 7.55 0.31
C LEU A 76 4.82 8.39 -0.04
N GLU A 77 5.10 8.56 -1.32
CA GLU A 77 6.15 9.45 -1.83
C GLU A 77 5.88 10.90 -1.41
N LYS A 78 4.65 11.40 -1.57
CA LYS A 78 4.26 12.76 -1.16
C LYS A 78 4.38 12.98 0.36
N ARG A 79 4.29 11.92 1.16
CA ARG A 79 4.49 11.97 2.63
C ARG A 79 5.95 11.74 3.04
N SER A 80 6.86 11.60 2.09
CA SER A 80 8.28 11.31 2.34
C SER A 80 8.50 10.00 3.09
N ASN A 81 7.58 9.02 2.94
CA ASN A 81 7.77 7.67 3.49
C ASN A 81 8.67 6.82 2.60
N ILE A 82 8.57 7.01 1.29
CA ILE A 82 9.37 6.35 0.27
C ILE A 82 10.00 7.38 -0.65
N GLU A 83 11.02 6.94 -1.37
CA GLU A 83 11.66 7.69 -2.44
C GLU A 83 11.51 6.91 -3.74
N ILE A 84 11.17 7.61 -4.83
CA ILE A 84 11.16 7.02 -6.17
C ILE A 84 12.17 7.77 -7.03
N THR A 85 13.25 7.07 -7.40
CA THR A 85 14.29 7.62 -8.26
C THR A 85 14.14 7.08 -9.68
N ASN A 86 14.47 7.90 -10.68
CA ASN A 86 14.51 7.47 -12.08
C ASN A 86 15.96 7.36 -12.52
N ASN A 87 16.42 6.14 -12.77
CA ASN A 87 17.77 5.86 -13.26
C ASN A 87 17.68 5.33 -14.69
N ALA A 88 18.09 6.16 -15.66
CA ALA A 88 18.09 5.82 -17.10
C ALA A 88 16.74 5.26 -17.62
N GLY A 89 15.61 5.77 -17.13
CA GLY A 89 14.27 5.34 -17.52
C GLY A 89 13.68 4.24 -16.64
N VAL A 90 14.46 3.67 -15.72
CA VAL A 90 14.00 2.69 -14.74
C VAL A 90 13.65 3.39 -13.44
N ARG A 91 12.39 3.27 -13.01
CA ARG A 91 11.92 3.78 -11.72
C ARG A 91 12.25 2.78 -10.62
N ILE A 92 12.92 3.25 -9.56
CA ILE A 92 13.35 2.46 -8.41
C ILE A 92 12.67 3.03 -7.17
N VAL A 93 12.09 2.16 -6.35
CA VAL A 93 11.44 2.47 -5.07
C VAL A 93 12.34 2.05 -3.93
N SER A 94 12.54 2.93 -2.97
CA SER A 94 13.26 2.69 -1.71
C SER A 94 12.53 3.36 -0.54
N LEU A 95 12.83 2.94 0.69
CA LEU A 95 12.38 3.68 1.87
C LEU A 95 13.19 4.96 2.03
N ALA A 96 12.54 6.00 2.54
CA ALA A 96 13.27 7.17 3.02
C ALA A 96 14.08 6.80 4.27
N ALA A 97 15.22 7.44 4.50
CA ALA A 97 16.13 7.09 5.60
C ALA A 97 15.47 7.10 6.99
N SER A 98 14.47 7.97 7.19
CA SER A 98 13.70 8.05 8.45
C SER A 98 12.71 6.91 8.65
N PHE A 99 12.41 6.13 7.60
CA PHE A 99 11.46 5.03 7.59
C PHE A 99 12.11 3.67 7.27
N ASP A 100 13.44 3.62 7.14
CA ASP A 100 14.20 2.40 6.84
C ASP A 100 14.40 1.49 8.07
N SER A 101 13.32 1.23 8.79
CA SER A 101 13.27 0.29 9.90
C SER A 101 11.90 -0.38 9.96
N THR A 102 11.85 -1.63 10.43
CA THR A 102 10.60 -2.38 10.54
C THR A 102 9.59 -1.65 11.44
N GLU A 103 10.05 -1.02 12.52
CA GLU A 103 9.20 -0.27 13.43
C GLU A 103 8.56 0.93 12.73
N GLN A 104 9.32 1.65 11.92
CA GLN A 104 8.81 2.81 11.19
C GLN A 104 7.84 2.39 10.08
N VAL A 105 8.12 1.30 9.36
CA VAL A 105 7.17 0.71 8.41
C VAL A 105 5.87 0.31 9.13
N GLN A 106 5.96 -0.26 10.34
CA GLN A 106 4.78 -0.61 11.13
C GLN A 106 3.93 0.63 11.47
N THR A 107 4.54 1.78 11.78
CA THR A 107 3.76 3.02 12.01
C THR A 107 2.96 3.46 10.77
N ILE A 108 3.49 3.23 9.56
CA ILE A 108 2.78 3.50 8.31
C ILE A 108 1.61 2.52 8.16
N VAL A 109 1.84 1.23 8.42
CA VAL A 109 0.81 0.19 8.39
C VAL A 109 -0.33 0.55 9.35
N ASP A 110 -0.02 0.86 10.61
CA ASP A 110 -1.01 1.22 11.63
C ASP A 110 -1.81 2.47 11.24
N SER A 111 -1.13 3.47 10.66
CA SER A 111 -1.79 4.68 10.18
C SER A 111 -2.78 4.41 9.06
N VAL A 112 -2.49 3.47 8.16
CA VAL A 112 -3.38 3.11 7.05
C VAL A 112 -4.52 2.21 7.54
N GLN A 113 -4.22 1.25 8.41
CA GLN A 113 -5.19 0.31 8.97
C GLN A 113 -6.28 0.99 9.79
N ARG A 114 -5.99 2.14 10.42
CA ARG A 114 -7.00 2.94 11.13
C ARG A 114 -8.21 3.34 10.26
N PHE A 115 -8.04 3.36 8.94
CA PHE A 115 -9.09 3.72 7.99
C PHE A 115 -9.70 2.51 7.28
N VAL A 116 -9.18 1.30 7.48
CA VAL A 116 -9.74 0.07 6.90
C VAL A 116 -11.02 -0.28 7.66
N PRO A 117 -12.20 -0.26 7.01
CA PRO A 117 -13.45 -0.66 7.66
C PRO A 117 -13.44 -2.17 7.97
N ILE A 118 -13.84 -2.52 9.19
CA ILE A 118 -14.00 -3.89 9.71
C ILE A 118 -15.25 -4.54 9.10
#